data_AF-A0A0F9JUD1-F1
#
_entry.id   AF-A0A0F9JUD1-F1
#
_cell.length_a   1.000
_cell.length_b   1.000
_cell.length_c   1.000
_cell.angle_alpha   90.00
_cell.angle_beta   90.00
_cell.angle_gamma   90.00
#
_symmetry.space_group_name_H-M   'P 1'
#
loop_
_entity.id
_entity.type
_entity.pdbx_description
1 polymer ?
#
loop_
_entity_poly.entity_id
_entity_poly.type
_entity_poly.pdbx_seq_one_letter_code
_entity_poly.pdbx_strand_id
1 'polypeptide(L)'
;MEKFTVNHNGELICLKKSTTFGWGVIHPYKNEDGSINWFNIITGGSWANLFLWAFITAIIVGVIFEYTSNINTLIGCFDNIVTLENCKQAFGNSNLIIVP
;
A
#
# COMPACT_ATOMS: atom_id res chain seq x y z
N MET A 1 -16.06 8.86 27.73
CA MET A 1 -17.53 8.87 27.82
C MET A 1 -18.05 8.40 26.48
N GLU A 2 -18.79 7.30 26.48
CA GLU A 2 -19.37 6.69 25.28
C GLU A 2 -20.86 7.00 25.25
N LYS A 3 -21.38 7.37 24.08
CA LYS A 3 -22.79 7.70 23.87
C LYS A 3 -23.33 6.86 22.73
N PHE A 4 -24.48 6.23 22.93
CA PHE A 4 -25.19 5.53 21.88
C PHE A 4 -26.22 6.48 21.28
N THR A 5 -26.30 6.54 19.95
CA THR A 5 -27.30 7.33 19.21
C THR A 5 -27.86 6.51 18.07
N VAL A 6 -29.08 6.82 17.64
CA VAL A 6 -29.69 6.16 16.48
C VAL A 6 -29.46 7.02 15.24
N ASN A 7 -28.98 6.41 14.15
CA ASN A 7 -28.85 7.08 12.85
C ASN A 7 -30.21 7.31 12.20
N HIS A 8 -30.27 8.13 11.15
CA HIS A 8 -31.44 8.31 10.29
C HIS A 8 -31.97 6.99 9.68
N ASN A 9 -31.16 5.94 9.65
CA ASN A 9 -31.54 4.60 9.19
C ASN A 9 -32.06 3.67 10.31
N GLY A 10 -32.18 4.15 11.55
CA GLY A 10 -32.62 3.34 12.69
C GLY A 10 -31.51 2.49 13.34
N GLU A 11 -30.27 2.59 12.86
CA GLU A 11 -29.13 1.82 13.36
C GLU A 11 -28.50 2.46 14.61
N LEU A 12 -28.11 1.62 15.57
CA LEU A 12 -27.40 2.02 16.79
C LEU A 12 -25.93 2.35 16.47
N ILE A 13 -25.57 3.63 16.54
CA ILE A 13 -24.21 4.14 16.38
C ILE A 13 -23.59 4.41 17.75
N CYS A 14 -22.40 3.86 17.98
CA CYS A 14 -21.58 4.16 19.14
C CYS A 14 -20.70 5.38 18.85
N LEU A 15 -20.80 6.40 19.69
CA LEU A 15 -20.00 7.61 19.62
C LEU A 15 -19.03 7.67 20.79
N LYS A 16 -17.73 7.84 20.49
CA LYS A 16 -16.70 8.13 21.48
C LYS A 16 -16.42 9.63 21.50
N LYS A 17 -16.44 10.24 22.68
CA LYS A 17 -15.96 11.62 22.82
C LYS A 17 -14.45 11.66 22.51
N SER A 18 -14.07 12.43 21.49
CA SER A 18 -12.67 12.65 21.14
C SER A 18 -12.05 13.67 22.11
N THR A 19 -10.76 13.51 22.42
CA THR A 19 -10.02 14.41 23.31
C THR A 19 -9.79 15.78 22.69
N THR A 20 -9.75 15.85 21.35
CA THR A 20 -9.32 17.05 20.62
C THR A 20 -10.51 17.82 20.04
N PHE A 21 -11.50 17.16 19.42
CA PHE A 21 -12.70 17.82 18.90
C PHE A 21 -13.85 16.83 18.66
N GLY A 22 -15.02 17.10 19.23
CA GLY A 22 -16.28 16.44 18.87
C GLY A 22 -16.47 14.98 19.32
N TRP A 23 -17.45 14.34 18.69
CA TRP A 23 -17.80 12.93 18.86
C TRP A 23 -17.34 12.16 17.63
N GLY A 24 -16.53 11.12 17.81
CA GLY A 24 -16.11 10.21 16.75
C GLY A 24 -16.99 8.97 16.71
N VAL A 25 -17.29 8.50 15.50
CA VAL A 25 -18.00 7.23 15.30
C VAL A 25 -17.05 6.07 15.57
N ILE A 26 -17.50 5.10 16.37
CA ILE A 26 -16.77 3.85 16.61
C ILE A 26 -17.27 2.81 15.62
N HIS A 27 -16.36 2.26 14.84
CA HIS A 27 -16.62 1.11 13.98
C HIS A 27 -16.20 -0.18 14.72
N PRO A 28 -17.14 -1.09 15.05
CA PRO A 28 -16.83 -2.29 15.81
C PRO A 28 -15.96 -3.25 15.00
N TYR A 29 -14.99 -3.89 15.67
CA TYR A 29 -14.11 -4.90 15.07
C TYR A 29 -14.79 -6.26 14.89
N LYS A 30 -15.95 -6.47 15.52
CA LYS A 30 -16.69 -7.73 15.57
C LYS A 30 -18.11 -7.49 15.07
N ASN A 31 -18.59 -8.38 14.22
CA ASN A 31 -19.96 -8.40 13.74
C ASN A 31 -20.90 -9.04 14.79
N GLU A 32 -22.22 -8.91 14.57
CA GLU A 32 -23.24 -9.44 15.50
C GLU A 32 -23.22 -10.97 15.61
N ASP A 33 -22.82 -11.66 14.53
CA ASP A 33 -22.61 -13.11 14.48
C ASP A 33 -21.31 -13.56 15.19
N GLY A 34 -20.52 -12.60 15.66
CA GLY A 34 -19.25 -12.81 16.32
C GLY A 34 -18.05 -13.00 15.39
N SER A 35 -18.23 -12.84 14.08
CA SER A 35 -17.13 -12.84 13.12
C SER A 35 -16.31 -11.54 13.20
N ILE A 36 -15.05 -11.60 12.75
CA ILE A 36 -14.16 -10.43 12.72
C ILE A 36 -14.48 -9.59 11.49
N ASN A 37 -14.73 -8.29 11.68
CA ASN A 37 -14.94 -7.33 10.60
C ASN A 37 -13.60 -6.74 10.14
N TRP A 38 -12.94 -7.44 9.21
CA TRP A 38 -11.65 -7.03 8.65
C TRP A 38 -11.70 -5.66 7.97
N PHE A 39 -12.84 -5.29 7.36
CA PHE A 39 -13.00 -3.99 6.75
C PHE A 39 -12.87 -2.87 7.78
N ASN A 40 -13.62 -2.94 8.89
CA ASN A 40 -13.56 -1.93 9.95
C ASN A 40 -12.17 -1.86 10.60
N ILE A 41 -11.47 -3.00 10.72
CA ILE A 41 -10.11 -3.05 11.29
C ILE A 41 -9.10 -2.33 10.40
N ILE A 42 -9.13 -2.59 9.09
CA ILE A 42 -8.10 -2.09 8.16
C ILE A 42 -8.38 -0.63 7.78
N THR A 43 -9.65 -0.28 7.56
CA THR A 43 -10.03 1.03 7.00
C THR A 43 -10.57 1.97 8.05
N GLY A 44 -10.80 1.50 9.29
CA GLY A 44 -11.50 2.28 10.30
C GLY A 44 -12.95 2.58 9.92
N GLY A 45 -13.56 1.76 9.06
CA GLY A 45 -14.94 1.93 8.59
C GLY A 45 -15.13 3.03 7.53
N SER A 46 -14.03 3.60 6.99
CA SER A 46 -14.07 4.67 6.00
C SER A 46 -13.64 4.19 4.61
N TRP A 47 -14.49 4.43 3.61
CA TRP A 47 -14.19 4.17 2.20
C TRP A 47 -13.03 5.00 1.66
N ALA A 48 -12.83 6.22 2.19
CA ALA A 48 -11.69 7.06 1.81
C ALA A 48 -10.36 6.42 2.25
N ASN A 49 -10.33 5.82 3.44
CA ASN A 49 -9.16 5.09 3.93
C ASN A 49 -8.89 3.83 3.11
N LEU A 50 -9.94 3.14 2.64
CA LEU A 50 -9.79 2.00 1.75
C LEU A 50 -9.09 2.40 0.45
N PHE A 51 -9.52 3.50 -0.17
CA PHE A 51 -8.90 4.01 -1.40
C PHE A 51 -7.42 4.39 -1.16
N LEU A 52 -7.13 5.04 -0.04
CA LEU A 52 -5.75 5.40 0.33
C LEU A 52 -4.87 4.14 0.50
N TRP A 53 -5.38 3.11 1.16
CA TRP A 53 -4.68 1.83 1.30
C TRP A 53 -4.45 1.13 -0.05
N ALA A 54 -5.45 1.13 -0.93
CA ALA A 54 -5.32 0.59 -2.28
C ALA A 54 -4.26 1.35 -3.09
N PHE A 55 -4.25 2.68 -2.99
CA PHE A 55 -3.29 3.54 -3.67
C PHE A 55 -1.85 3.29 -3.18
N ILE A 56 -1.63 3.23 -1.86
CA ILE A 56 -0.32 2.89 -1.29
C ILE A 56 0.15 1.51 -1.76
N THR A 57 -0.76 0.53 -1.75
CA THR A 57 -0.44 -0.84 -2.21
C THR A 57 -0.05 -0.85 -3.68
N ALA A 58 -0.77 -0.10 -4.53
CA ALA A 58 -0.46 0.01 -5.95
C ALA A 58 0.94 0.61 -6.20
N ILE A 59 1.32 1.64 -5.43
CA ILE A 59 2.67 2.22 -5.50
C ILE A 59 3.73 1.17 -5.14
N ILE A 60 3.55 0.46 -4.02
CA ILE A 60 4.52 -0.56 -3.57
C ILE A 60 4.69 -1.66 -4.63
N VAL A 61 3.59 -2.17 -5.18
CA VAL A 61 3.61 -3.18 -6.24
C VAL A 61 4.31 -2.63 -7.50
N GLY A 62 4.04 -1.39 -7.88
CA GLY A 62 4.69 -0.73 -9.02
C GLY A 62 6.22 -0.64 -8.83
N VAL A 63 6.68 -0.25 -7.64
CA VAL A 63 8.12 -0.18 -7.33
C VAL A 63 8.77 -1.57 -7.41
N ILE A 64 8.12 -2.60 -6.86
CA ILE A 64 8.63 -3.98 -6.91
C ILE A 64 8.73 -4.45 -8.36
N PHE A 65 7.69 -4.21 -9.17
CA PHE A 65 7.67 -4.61 -10.58
C PHE A 65 8.82 -3.97 -11.37
N GLU A 66 9.02 -2.66 -11.22
CA GLU A 66 10.09 -1.92 -11.88
C GLU A 66 11.47 -2.41 -11.43
N TYR A 67 11.64 -2.65 -10.13
CA TYR A 67 12.88 -3.20 -9.58
C TYR A 67 13.20 -4.59 -10.15
N THR A 68 12.22 -5.49 -10.19
CA THR A 68 12.38 -6.82 -10.77
C THR A 68 12.71 -6.75 -12.26
N SER A 69 12.06 -5.86 -13.02
CA SER A 69 12.35 -5.64 -14.44
C SER A 69 13.80 -5.19 -14.65
N ASN A 70 14.28 -4.24 -13.85
CA ASN A 70 15.66 -3.74 -13.93
C ASN A 70 16.70 -4.79 -13.56
N ILE A 71 16.45 -5.59 -12.52
CA ILE A 71 17.33 -6.71 -12.15
C ILE A 71 17.37 -7.78 -13.24
N ASN A 72 16.21 -8.14 -13.80
CA ASN A 72 16.16 -9.11 -14.90
C ASN A 72 16.90 -8.61 -16.15
N THR A 73 16.76 -7.31 -16.45
CA THR A 73 17.52 -6.67 -17.54
C THR A 73 19.02 -6.73 -17.28
N LEU A 74 19.45 -6.43 -16.04
CA LEU A 74 20.86 -6.50 -15.66
C LEU A 74 21.40 -7.92 -15.77
N ILE A 75 20.67 -8.93 -15.29
CA ILE A 75 21.05 -10.34 -15.40
C ILE A 75 21.19 -10.73 -16.88
N GLY A 76 20.23 -10.36 -17.73
CA GLY A 76 20.29 -10.63 -19.17
C GLY A 76 21.48 -9.97 -19.87
N CYS A 77 21.97 -8.83 -19.37
CA CYS A 77 23.19 -8.21 -19.88
C CYS A 77 24.46 -9.04 -19.60
N PHE A 78 24.47 -9.87 -18.55
CA PHE A 78 25.62 -10.69 -18.18
C PHE A 78 25.59 -12.13 -18.73
N ASP A 79 24.53 -12.53 -19.45
CA ASP A 79 24.37 -13.90 -19.98
C ASP A 79 25.40 -14.27 -21.07
N ASN A 80 25.91 -13.31 -21.84
CA ASN A 80 26.94 -13.53 -22.87
C ASN A 80 27.81 -12.28 -23.09
N ILE A 81 29.05 -12.48 -23.52
CA ILE A 81 30.01 -11.41 -23.88
C ILE A 81 29.43 -10.47 -24.96
N VAL A 82 28.69 -11.00 -25.95
CA VAL A 82 28.07 -10.19 -27.03
C VAL A 82 26.93 -9.31 -26.49
N THR A 83 26.13 -9.80 -25.54
CA THR A 83 25.05 -9.02 -24.92
C THR A 83 25.60 -7.99 -23.93
N LEU A 84 26.75 -8.26 -23.31
CA LEU A 84 27.45 -7.34 -22.43
C LEU A 84 27.95 -6.08 -23.16
N GLU A 85 28.55 -6.23 -24.35
CA GLU A 85 29.00 -5.09 -25.16
C GLU A 85 27.83 -4.21 -25.63
N ASN A 86 26.72 -4.83 -26.03
CA ASN A 86 25.51 -4.12 -26.44
C ASN A 86 24.84 -3.39 -25.27
N CYS A 87 24.78 -4.00 -24.08
CA CYS A 87 24.29 -3.32 -22.88
C CYS A 87 25.20 -2.16 -22.46
N LYS A 88 26.53 -2.31 -22.57
CA LYS A 88 27.49 -1.24 -22.27
C LYS A 88 27.29 0.00 -23.15
N GLN A 89 26.87 -0.17 -24.40
CA GLN A 89 26.49 0.95 -25.26
C GLN A 89 25.14 1.58 -24.86
N ALA A 90 24.17 0.78 -24.42
CA ALA A 90 22.82 1.24 -24.05
C ALA A 90 22.76 2.00 -22.70
N PHE A 91 23.57 1.62 -21.71
CA PHE A 91 23.62 2.31 -20.40
C PHE A 91 24.55 3.54 -20.38
N GLY A 92 25.12 3.90 -21.53
CA GLY A 92 26.00 5.04 -21.68
C GLY A 92 27.45 4.69 -21.38
N ASN A 93 28.33 5.23 -22.22
CA ASN A 93 29.78 5.20 -22.13
C ASN A 93 30.29 5.88 -20.83
N SER A 94 29.98 5.32 -19.67
CA SER A 94 30.70 5.61 -18.44
C SER A 94 31.92 4.72 -18.45
N ASN A 95 33.07 5.35 -18.73
CA ASN A 95 34.38 4.71 -18.75
C ASN A 95 34.65 4.04 -17.39
N LEU A 96 34.22 2.78 -17.22
CA LEU A 96 34.79 1.87 -16.24
C LEU A 96 36.19 1.53 -16.75
N ILE A 97 37.13 2.41 -16.41
CA ILE A 97 38.55 2.13 -16.46
C ILE A 97 38.78 1.02 -15.43
N ILE A 98 38.73 -0.23 -15.91
CA ILE A 98 39.31 -1.35 -15.18
C ILE A 98 40.82 -1.15 -15.35
N VAL A 99 41.45 -0.49 -14.36
CA VAL A 99 42.91 -0.51 -14.23
C VAL A 99 43.28 -1.94 -13.83
N PRO A 100 44.25 -2.58 -14.51
CA PRO A 100 44.61 -3.98 -14.31
C PRO A 100 45.06 -4.31 -12.88
#